data_AF-A0A355FBT4-F1
#
_entry.id   AF-A0A355FBT4-F1
#
_cell.length_a   1.000
_cell.length_b   1.000
_cell.length_c   1.000
_cell.angle_alpha   90.00
_cell.angle_beta   90.00
_cell.angle_gamma   90.00
#
_symmetry.space_group_name_H-M   'P 1'
#
loop_
_entity.id
_entity.type
_entity.pdbx_description
1 polymer ?
#
loop_
_entity_poly.entity_id
_entity_poly.type
_entity_poly.pdbx_seq_one_letter_code
_entity_poly.pdbx_strand_id
1 'polypeptide(L)'
;MHLSLQSPFQLVPPAHLRAGVLGEEKRVQKNSLRSTCFALAVLALGGLAASRPATAQPDMIVRTDMMEHQWVVRDEKLSPDFCSVVEGGVTPGLRRLLRFTVTTANVGNADIHIGSPLEHYNAGDGLFELALCHQHFHFRNYALYQLIDPATGTVWKAAKAGFCMLDTDPNPASMTGVPPGPREYKDCGTLTEDGNQGISHGWSDTYRFFLGGQYFVLDGGDGQPPVPPGTYIIRITANPPYIPTASEPCRVLDPATGLCHNFAEASYANNVGEVLVTIPEHPGKDGVGPLAGSPHLGHEPIEH
;
A
#
# COMPACT_ATOMS: atom_id res chain seq x y z
N MET A 1 -9.32 27.49 25.00
CA MET A 1 -10.00 26.17 24.97
C MET A 1 -9.09 25.24 24.19
N HIS A 2 -8.36 24.35 24.87
CA HIS A 2 -7.49 23.34 24.25
C HIS A 2 -8.29 22.05 24.12
N LEU A 3 -8.47 21.56 22.89
CA LEU A 3 -9.00 20.23 22.61
C LEU A 3 -7.83 19.34 22.21
N SER A 4 -7.50 18.41 23.10
CA SER A 4 -6.56 17.32 22.88
C SER A 4 -7.27 16.22 22.09
N LEU A 5 -6.77 15.91 20.89
CA LEU A 5 -7.21 14.76 20.10
C LEU A 5 -6.38 13.55 20.51
N GLN A 6 -6.97 12.65 21.30
CA GLN A 6 -6.42 11.32 21.56
C GLN A 6 -6.87 10.35 20.46
N SER A 7 -5.92 9.61 19.91
CA SER A 7 -6.11 8.60 18.87
C SER A 7 -6.60 7.26 19.47
N PRO A 8 -7.67 6.63 18.97
CA PRO A 8 -8.16 5.35 19.47
C PRO A 8 -7.73 4.21 18.54
N PHE A 9 -6.49 3.74 18.65
CA PHE A 9 -6.08 2.48 18.02
C PHE A 9 -5.48 1.56 19.08
N GLN A 10 -6.31 0.67 19.63
CA GLN A 10 -5.85 -0.50 20.38
C GLN A 10 -5.93 -1.73 19.49
N LEU A 11 -4.79 -2.41 19.31
CA LEU A 11 -4.67 -3.66 18.57
C LEU A 11 -4.99 -4.85 19.49
N VAL A 12 -5.70 -5.86 18.97
CA VAL A 12 -5.97 -7.14 19.64
C VAL A 12 -5.06 -8.23 19.03
N PRO A 13 -4.37 -9.07 19.83
CA PRO A 13 -3.52 -10.15 19.32
C PRO A 13 -4.31 -11.46 19.03
N PRO A 14 -3.81 -12.36 18.15
CA PRO A 14 -4.51 -13.56 17.73
C PRO A 14 -4.42 -14.72 18.74
N ALA A 15 -5.46 -15.55 18.79
CA ALA A 15 -5.56 -16.73 19.65
C ALA A 15 -4.87 -17.97 19.04
N HIS A 16 -4.12 -18.71 19.85
CA HIS A 16 -3.49 -19.99 19.48
C HIS A 16 -4.51 -21.15 19.45
N LEU A 17 -4.59 -21.86 18.31
CA LEU A 17 -5.28 -23.17 18.23
C LEU A 17 -4.35 -24.29 18.75
N ARG A 18 -4.88 -25.14 19.64
CA ARG A 18 -4.25 -26.40 20.07
C ARG A 18 -4.58 -27.54 19.10
N ALA A 19 -3.56 -28.32 18.75
CA ALA A 19 -3.66 -29.56 17.98
C ALA A 19 -4.35 -30.68 18.79
N GLY A 20 -5.33 -31.33 18.17
CA GLY A 20 -6.06 -32.50 18.69
C GLY A 20 -5.48 -33.82 18.14
N VAL A 21 -5.35 -34.78 19.05
CA VAL A 21 -4.69 -36.09 18.94
C VAL A 21 -5.39 -37.07 17.97
N LEU A 22 -4.56 -37.90 17.32
CA LEU A 22 -4.89 -39.06 16.48
C LEU A 22 -5.62 -40.17 17.27
N GLY A 23 -6.58 -40.85 16.64
CA GLY A 23 -7.29 -41.99 17.23
C GLY A 23 -7.87 -42.97 16.21
N GLU A 24 -7.15 -44.10 16.06
CA GLU A 24 -7.54 -45.48 15.73
C GLU A 24 -8.31 -45.87 14.44
N GLU A 25 -7.63 -46.75 13.69
CA GLU A 25 -8.13 -47.66 12.66
C GLU A 25 -9.11 -48.71 13.23
N LYS A 26 -10.19 -48.99 12.49
CA LYS A 26 -10.90 -50.27 12.59
C LYS A 26 -10.91 -51.00 11.25
N ARG A 27 -10.21 -52.14 11.27
CA ARG A 27 -10.08 -53.18 10.26
C ARG A 27 -11.43 -53.84 9.98
N VAL A 28 -11.91 -53.76 8.73
CA VAL A 28 -13.11 -54.48 8.27
C VAL A 28 -12.69 -55.76 7.53
N GLN A 29 -13.33 -56.87 7.89
CA GLN A 29 -13.15 -58.22 7.37
C GLN A 29 -13.48 -58.33 5.87
N LYS A 30 -12.63 -59.05 5.15
CA LYS A 30 -12.84 -59.48 3.76
C LYS A 30 -13.84 -60.63 3.72
N ASN A 31 -14.96 -60.44 3.00
CA ASN A 31 -15.76 -61.54 2.47
C ASN A 31 -15.75 -61.49 0.94
N SER A 32 -15.31 -62.61 0.37
CA SER A 32 -15.22 -62.92 -1.06
C SER A 32 -16.61 -63.18 -1.61
N LEU A 33 -17.03 -62.39 -2.61
CA LEU A 33 -18.15 -62.73 -3.48
C LEU A 33 -17.71 -62.52 -4.94
N ARG A 34 -17.68 -63.63 -5.69
CA ARG A 34 -17.42 -63.65 -7.14
C ARG A 34 -18.57 -62.91 -7.84
N SER A 35 -18.26 -61.82 -8.52
CA SER A 35 -19.24 -61.11 -9.35
C SER A 35 -18.66 -60.91 -10.76
N THR A 36 -19.40 -61.43 -11.73
CA THR A 36 -19.18 -61.42 -13.17
C THR A 36 -19.02 -60.00 -13.72
N CYS A 37 -17.96 -59.76 -14.49
CA CYS A 37 -17.75 -58.51 -15.22
C CYS A 37 -18.81 -58.35 -16.32
N PHE A 38 -19.81 -57.50 -16.10
CA PHE A 38 -20.54 -56.81 -17.16
C PHE A 38 -19.91 -55.43 -17.36
N ALA A 39 -19.20 -55.24 -18.47
CA ALA A 39 -18.71 -53.93 -18.87
C ALA A 39 -19.89 -53.09 -19.36
N LEU A 40 -20.44 -52.23 -18.50
CA LEU A 40 -21.23 -51.08 -18.95
C LEU A 40 -20.26 -50.00 -19.43
N ALA A 41 -20.20 -49.80 -20.74
CA ALA A 41 -19.60 -48.60 -21.31
C ALA A 41 -20.47 -47.38 -20.95
N VAL A 42 -20.13 -46.70 -19.86
CA VAL A 42 -20.65 -45.37 -19.57
C VAL A 42 -19.98 -44.43 -20.57
N LEU A 43 -20.74 -43.99 -21.58
CA LEU A 43 -20.38 -42.82 -22.39
C LEU A 43 -20.31 -41.62 -21.44
N ALA A 44 -19.12 -41.34 -20.92
CA ALA A 44 -18.83 -40.08 -20.28
C ALA A 44 -18.91 -39.00 -21.38
N LEU A 45 -20.08 -38.37 -21.52
CA LEU A 45 -20.14 -37.04 -22.09
C LEU A 45 -19.35 -36.15 -21.13
N GLY A 46 -18.05 -36.03 -21.38
CA GLY A 46 -17.20 -35.00 -20.81
C GLY A 46 -17.72 -33.66 -21.33
N GLY A 47 -18.71 -33.10 -20.64
CA GLY A 47 -19.02 -31.70 -20.78
C GLY A 47 -17.77 -30.94 -20.39
N LEU A 48 -17.13 -30.28 -21.36
CA LEU A 48 -16.23 -29.19 -21.04
C LEU A 48 -17.07 -28.16 -20.28
N ALA A 49 -16.99 -28.18 -18.95
CA ALA A 49 -17.39 -27.02 -18.18
C ALA A 49 -16.50 -25.88 -18.66
N ALA A 50 -17.04 -25.03 -19.52
CA ALA A 50 -16.40 -23.76 -19.85
C ALA A 50 -16.12 -23.07 -18.52
N SER A 51 -14.85 -22.88 -18.19
CA SER A 51 -14.45 -22.04 -17.07
C SER A 51 -15.14 -20.70 -17.28
N ARG A 52 -16.01 -20.30 -16.34
CA ARG A 52 -16.51 -18.93 -16.33
C ARG A 52 -15.28 -18.01 -16.34
N PRO A 53 -15.19 -17.03 -17.25
CA PRO A 53 -14.11 -16.06 -17.17
C PRO A 53 -14.16 -15.44 -15.78
N ALA A 54 -13.00 -15.38 -15.13
CA ALA A 54 -12.88 -14.68 -13.86
C ALA A 54 -13.42 -13.26 -14.05
N THR A 55 -14.25 -12.79 -13.09
CA THR A 55 -14.74 -11.42 -13.11
C THR A 55 -13.54 -10.48 -13.15
N ALA A 56 -13.58 -9.49 -14.05
CA ALA A 56 -12.50 -8.53 -14.18
C ALA A 56 -12.41 -7.69 -12.89
N GLN A 57 -11.26 -7.72 -12.22
CA GLN A 57 -11.01 -7.03 -10.95
C GLN A 57 -9.56 -6.52 -10.92
N PRO A 58 -9.31 -5.34 -10.33
CA PRO A 58 -7.96 -4.90 -10.06
C PRO A 58 -7.33 -5.75 -8.94
N ASP A 59 -6.01 -5.72 -8.84
CA ASP A 59 -5.25 -6.39 -7.77
C ASP A 59 -3.98 -5.58 -7.55
N MET A 60 -3.85 -4.94 -6.40
CA MET A 60 -2.77 -4.02 -6.10
C MET A 60 -1.72 -4.69 -5.22
N ILE A 61 -0.47 -4.62 -5.66
CA ILE A 61 0.67 -5.08 -4.87
C ILE A 61 1.65 -3.94 -4.61
N VAL A 62 2.40 -4.06 -3.52
CA VAL A 62 3.59 -3.23 -3.29
C VAL A 62 4.82 -3.93 -3.89
N ARG A 63 5.58 -3.22 -4.72
CA ARG A 63 6.78 -3.75 -5.38
C ARG A 63 8.00 -3.71 -4.47
N THR A 64 8.11 -4.70 -3.58
CA THR A 64 9.23 -4.84 -2.64
C THR A 64 10.58 -5.03 -3.33
N ASP A 65 10.58 -5.65 -4.51
CA ASP A 65 11.77 -5.84 -5.36
C ASP A 65 12.36 -4.51 -5.87
N MET A 66 11.54 -3.45 -5.92
CA MET A 66 12.03 -2.10 -6.19
C MET A 66 12.38 -1.37 -4.90
N MET A 67 11.52 -1.44 -3.89
CA MET A 67 11.68 -0.71 -2.63
C MET A 67 12.98 -1.08 -1.90
N GLU A 68 13.42 -2.34 -1.96
CA GLU A 68 14.66 -2.80 -1.33
C GLU A 68 15.93 -2.10 -1.84
N HIS A 69 15.86 -1.53 -3.05
CA HIS A 69 16.95 -0.83 -3.72
C HIS A 69 16.75 0.68 -3.83
N GLN A 70 15.70 1.22 -3.20
CA GLN A 70 15.28 2.62 -3.41
C GLN A 70 15.06 3.36 -2.09
N TRP A 71 16.07 3.33 -1.21
CA TRP A 71 16.04 4.09 0.04
C TRP A 71 17.41 4.68 0.42
N VAL A 72 17.40 5.73 1.25
CA VAL A 72 18.59 6.35 1.84
C VAL A 72 18.25 7.03 3.15
N VAL A 73 19.09 6.85 4.16
CA VAL A 73 19.11 7.65 5.39
C VAL A 73 20.13 8.76 5.22
N ARG A 74 19.71 10.02 5.37
CA ARG A 74 20.59 11.19 5.28
C ARG A 74 20.03 12.39 6.04
N ASP A 75 20.92 13.33 6.34
CA ASP A 75 20.53 14.60 6.95
C ASP A 75 20.21 15.62 5.83
N GLU A 76 19.04 16.26 5.90
CA GLU A 76 18.56 17.21 4.89
C GLU A 76 18.01 18.46 5.52
N LYS A 77 18.25 19.61 4.88
CA LYS A 77 17.65 20.87 5.30
C LYS A 77 16.27 21.02 4.67
N LEU A 78 15.23 20.95 5.48
CA LEU A 78 13.86 21.20 5.08
C LEU A 78 13.52 22.69 5.22
N SER A 79 13.07 23.30 4.11
CA SER A 79 12.60 24.68 4.10
C SER A 79 11.26 24.80 4.83
N PRO A 80 10.98 25.90 5.56
CA PRO A 80 9.63 26.14 6.09
C PRO A 80 8.55 26.24 5.02
N ASP A 81 8.92 26.53 3.77
CA ASP A 81 7.99 26.69 2.64
C ASP A 81 7.69 25.37 1.92
N PHE A 82 8.32 24.26 2.30
CA PHE A 82 8.04 22.95 1.71
C PHE A 82 6.64 22.47 2.13
N CYS A 83 5.87 21.99 1.16
CA CYS A 83 4.53 21.50 1.42
C CYS A 83 4.55 20.29 2.33
N SER A 84 5.54 19.40 2.20
CA SER A 84 5.65 18.26 3.12
C SER A 84 5.93 18.67 4.57
N VAL A 85 6.57 19.83 4.77
CA VAL A 85 6.81 20.40 6.10
C VAL A 85 5.52 20.94 6.70
N VAL A 86 4.74 21.69 5.91
CA VAL A 86 3.46 22.26 6.33
C VAL A 86 2.41 21.17 6.57
N GLU A 87 2.22 20.28 5.59
CA GLU A 87 1.20 19.22 5.62
C GLU A 87 1.56 18.13 6.64
N GLY A 88 2.83 17.77 6.75
CA GLY A 88 3.30 16.75 7.69
C GLY A 88 3.55 17.26 9.10
N GLY A 89 3.37 18.57 9.37
CA GLY A 89 3.66 19.15 10.68
C GLY A 89 5.12 18.99 11.11
N VAL A 90 6.04 18.91 10.14
CA VAL A 90 7.47 18.72 10.40
C VAL A 90 8.08 20.06 10.79
N THR A 91 8.91 20.07 11.82
CA THR A 91 9.62 21.28 12.21
C THR A 91 10.71 21.61 11.16
N PRO A 92 10.77 22.86 10.62
CA PRO A 92 11.78 23.22 9.61
C PRO A 92 13.22 23.07 10.11
N GLY A 93 14.18 23.05 9.19
CA GLY A 93 15.61 22.98 9.50
C GLY A 93 16.28 21.68 9.10
N LEU A 94 17.47 21.41 9.65
CA LEU A 94 18.19 20.17 9.40
C LEU A 94 17.45 19.00 10.09
N ARG A 95 17.10 17.98 9.31
CA ARG A 95 16.40 16.78 9.76
C ARG A 95 17.11 15.52 9.34
N ARG A 96 17.11 14.51 10.20
CA ARG A 96 17.47 13.15 9.81
C ARG A 96 16.27 12.45 9.20
N LEU A 97 16.40 12.04 7.95
CA LEU A 97 15.32 11.44 7.17
C LEU A 97 15.71 10.05 6.68
N LEU A 98 14.75 9.13 6.67
CA LEU A 98 14.78 7.95 5.82
C LEU A 98 13.89 8.23 4.61
N ARG A 99 14.50 8.46 3.45
CA ARG A 99 13.79 8.59 2.17
C ARG A 99 13.64 7.24 1.49
N PHE A 100 12.52 7.03 0.82
CA PHE A 100 12.22 5.77 0.14
C PHE A 100 11.26 5.96 -1.03
N THR A 101 11.41 5.13 -2.06
CA THR A 101 10.45 5.03 -3.16
C THR A 101 9.41 3.95 -2.82
N VAL A 102 8.14 4.23 -3.09
CA VAL A 102 7.06 3.25 -3.08
C VAL A 102 6.52 3.11 -4.50
N THR A 103 6.37 1.87 -4.96
CA THR A 103 5.70 1.55 -6.21
C THR A 103 4.55 0.59 -5.89
N THR A 104 3.33 1.01 -6.16
CA THR A 104 2.12 0.17 -6.11
C THR A 104 1.76 -0.22 -7.54
N ALA A 105 1.56 -1.50 -7.81
CA ALA A 105 1.32 -2.02 -9.15
C ALA A 105 -0.07 -2.63 -9.24
N ASN A 106 -0.84 -2.29 -10.27
CA ASN A 106 -2.06 -3.03 -10.60
C ASN A 106 -1.71 -4.26 -11.46
N VAL A 107 -1.76 -5.42 -10.82
CA VAL A 107 -1.50 -6.75 -11.39
C VAL A 107 -2.77 -7.55 -11.68
N GLY A 108 -3.94 -6.94 -11.43
CA GLY A 108 -5.24 -7.53 -11.72
C GLY A 108 -5.51 -7.59 -13.22
N ASN A 109 -6.77 -7.80 -13.62
CA ASN A 109 -7.18 -7.81 -15.02
C ASN A 109 -8.25 -6.75 -15.34
N ALA A 110 -8.38 -5.75 -14.46
CA ALA A 110 -9.16 -4.54 -14.65
C ALA A 110 -8.42 -3.34 -14.06
N ASP A 111 -8.80 -2.14 -14.49
CA ASP A 111 -8.31 -0.90 -13.93
C ASP A 111 -8.81 -0.70 -12.50
N ILE A 112 -7.98 -0.05 -11.66
CA ILE A 112 -8.47 0.63 -10.47
C ILE A 112 -9.03 1.96 -10.96
N HIS A 113 -10.35 2.09 -11.02
CA HIS A 113 -11.01 3.33 -11.44
C HIS A 113 -11.62 4.03 -10.23
N ILE A 114 -11.03 5.15 -9.82
CA ILE A 114 -11.57 5.99 -8.75
C ILE A 114 -12.50 7.05 -9.34
N GLY A 115 -12.09 7.70 -10.43
CA GLY A 115 -12.89 8.68 -11.15
C GLY A 115 -12.54 10.13 -10.79
N SER A 116 -13.53 11.03 -10.93
CA SER A 116 -13.37 12.48 -10.77
C SER A 116 -13.14 12.86 -9.29
N PRO A 117 -11.95 13.36 -8.94
CA PRO A 117 -11.68 13.80 -7.58
C PRO A 117 -12.52 15.04 -7.20
N LEU A 118 -12.83 15.92 -8.16
CA LEU A 118 -13.65 17.11 -7.91
C LEU A 118 -15.10 16.74 -7.61
N GLU A 119 -15.67 15.74 -8.30
CA GLU A 119 -17.03 15.25 -8.01
C GLU A 119 -17.12 14.65 -6.60
N HIS A 120 -16.16 13.78 -6.23
CA HIS A 120 -16.10 13.20 -4.89
C HIS A 120 -15.92 14.25 -3.78
N TYR A 121 -15.02 15.22 -4.00
CA TYR A 121 -14.81 16.32 -3.07
C TYR A 121 -16.08 17.16 -2.86
N ASN A 122 -16.78 17.51 -3.95
CA ASN A 122 -18.03 18.27 -3.89
C ASN A 122 -19.19 17.48 -3.26
N ALA A 123 -19.20 16.16 -3.43
CA ALA A 123 -20.16 15.27 -2.77
C ALA A 123 -19.88 15.14 -1.25
N GLY A 124 -18.68 15.51 -0.80
CA GLY A 124 -18.28 15.37 0.60
C GLY A 124 -18.25 13.91 1.05
N ASP A 125 -17.97 12.99 0.14
CA ASP A 125 -18.06 11.56 0.40
C ASP A 125 -16.86 10.98 1.16
N GLY A 126 -15.84 11.81 1.38
CA GLY A 126 -14.64 11.45 2.13
C GLY A 126 -13.61 10.64 1.37
N LEU A 127 -13.67 10.56 0.04
CA LEU A 127 -12.68 9.82 -0.76
C LEU A 127 -11.44 10.65 -1.07
N PHE A 128 -11.62 11.96 -1.22
CA PHE A 128 -10.53 12.89 -1.52
C PHE A 128 -10.39 13.98 -0.47
N GLU A 129 -9.18 14.51 -0.37
CA GLU A 129 -8.90 15.76 0.32
C GLU A 129 -8.12 16.72 -0.56
N LEU A 130 -8.38 18.01 -0.41
CA LEU A 130 -7.62 19.03 -1.10
C LEU A 130 -6.35 19.33 -0.32
N ALA A 131 -5.20 19.07 -0.93
CA ALA A 131 -3.92 19.45 -0.38
C ALA A 131 -3.65 20.92 -0.68
N LEU A 132 -3.87 21.78 0.31
CA LEU A 132 -3.92 23.24 0.12
C LEU A 132 -2.59 23.85 -0.33
N CYS A 133 -1.46 23.21 -0.03
CA CYS A 133 -0.15 23.78 -0.33
C CYS A 133 0.19 23.70 -1.83
N HIS A 134 -0.27 22.67 -2.52
CA HIS A 134 -0.05 22.46 -3.96
C HIS A 134 -1.33 22.33 -4.78
N GLN A 135 -2.49 22.54 -4.15
CA GLN A 135 -3.78 22.78 -4.77
C GLN A 135 -4.34 21.66 -5.64
N HIS A 136 -4.01 20.41 -5.32
CA HIS A 136 -4.57 19.22 -5.97
C HIS A 136 -5.16 18.23 -4.98
N PHE A 137 -5.91 17.26 -5.50
CA PHE A 137 -6.60 16.27 -4.67
C PHE A 137 -5.72 15.06 -4.33
N HIS A 138 -5.71 14.68 -3.06
CA HIS A 138 -5.14 13.44 -2.57
C HIS A 138 -6.25 12.42 -2.31
N PHE A 139 -6.03 11.19 -2.75
CA PHE A 139 -6.84 10.04 -2.40
C PHE A 139 -6.57 9.65 -0.95
N ARG A 140 -7.62 9.67 -0.13
CA ARG A 140 -7.55 9.29 1.29
C ARG A 140 -7.37 7.78 1.41
N ASN A 141 -6.61 7.35 2.42
CA ASN A 141 -6.34 5.92 2.68
C ASN A 141 -5.85 5.18 1.42
N TYR A 142 -4.96 5.82 0.66
CA TYR A 142 -4.28 5.19 -0.47
C TYR A 142 -3.33 4.10 -0.01
N ALA A 143 -2.40 4.46 0.87
CA ALA A 143 -1.40 3.57 1.42
C ALA A 143 -1.00 4.00 2.83
N LEU A 144 -0.71 3.02 3.69
CA LEU A 144 -0.21 3.23 5.03
C LEU A 144 1.29 2.95 5.07
N TYR A 145 2.08 3.95 5.46
CA TYR A 145 3.54 3.85 5.56
C TYR A 145 3.96 3.74 7.02
N GLN A 146 4.65 2.65 7.34
CA GLN A 146 5.11 2.35 8.69
C GLN A 146 6.60 2.01 8.69
N LEU A 147 7.33 2.58 9.65
CA LEU A 147 8.65 2.12 10.03
C LEU A 147 8.49 1.35 11.34
N ILE A 148 8.96 0.10 11.37
CA ILE A 148 8.69 -0.82 12.49
C ILE A 148 10.01 -1.31 13.07
N ASP A 149 10.15 -1.19 14.38
CA ASP A 149 11.21 -1.86 15.12
C ASP A 149 10.81 -3.34 15.32
N PRO A 150 11.51 -4.31 14.71
CA PRO A 150 11.18 -5.72 14.85
C PRO A 150 11.44 -6.28 16.25
N ALA A 151 12.27 -5.62 17.06
CA ALA A 151 12.58 -6.07 18.42
C ALA A 151 11.50 -5.65 19.42
N THR A 152 10.92 -4.45 19.26
CA THR A 152 9.95 -3.89 20.21
C THR A 152 8.51 -3.84 19.68
N GLY A 153 8.32 -3.91 18.36
CA GLY A 153 7.04 -3.66 17.71
C GLY A 153 6.64 -2.19 17.65
N THR A 154 7.54 -1.26 18.01
CA THR A 154 7.28 0.19 17.92
C THR A 154 7.08 0.59 16.47
N VAL A 155 6.10 1.45 16.21
CA VAL A 155 5.73 1.92 14.87
C VAL A 155 5.85 3.43 14.80
N TRP A 156 6.56 3.91 13.78
CA TRP A 156 6.56 5.30 13.33
C TRP A 156 5.80 5.40 12.01
N LYS A 157 5.08 6.50 11.81
CA LYS A 157 4.36 6.77 10.56
C LYS A 157 5.09 7.82 9.73
N ALA A 158 4.93 7.77 8.41
CA ALA A 158 5.39 8.88 7.56
C ALA A 158 4.57 10.14 7.87
N ALA A 159 5.21 11.30 7.77
CA ALA A 159 4.58 12.58 8.12
C ALA A 159 3.51 13.01 7.10
N LYS A 160 3.71 12.73 5.80
CA LYS A 160 2.72 13.00 4.74
C LYS A 160 1.89 11.74 4.47
N ALA A 161 0.57 11.88 4.44
CA ALA A 161 -0.38 10.77 4.32
C ALA A 161 -1.27 10.80 3.05
N GLY A 162 -1.11 11.81 2.19
CA GLY A 162 -1.93 12.00 0.99
C GLY A 162 -1.13 11.94 -0.31
N PHE A 163 -1.70 11.23 -1.28
CA PHE A 163 -1.11 10.92 -2.59
C PHE A 163 -2.21 10.90 -3.67
N CYS A 164 -1.84 11.12 -4.91
CA CYS A 164 -2.68 10.83 -6.06
C CYS A 164 -2.58 9.34 -6.42
N MET A 165 -3.51 8.86 -7.25
CA MET A 165 -3.42 7.56 -7.92
C MET A 165 -3.33 7.79 -9.43
N LEU A 166 -2.16 7.52 -10.01
CA LEU A 166 -1.85 7.82 -11.41
C LEU A 166 -1.10 6.68 -12.11
N ASP A 167 -1.17 6.66 -13.43
CA ASP A 167 -0.33 5.81 -14.29
C ASP A 167 1.03 6.45 -14.49
N THR A 168 1.99 6.15 -13.61
CA THR A 168 3.33 6.76 -13.66
C THR A 168 4.33 5.90 -14.41
N ASP A 169 4.28 4.58 -14.20
CA ASP A 169 5.28 3.65 -14.70
C ASP A 169 4.61 2.38 -15.25
N PRO A 170 4.97 1.93 -16.47
CA PRO A 170 4.42 0.69 -17.03
C PRO A 170 4.99 -0.55 -16.31
N ASN A 171 4.13 -1.52 -16.00
CA ASN A 171 4.56 -2.82 -15.52
C ASN A 171 5.15 -3.66 -16.65
N PRO A 172 6.18 -4.47 -16.39
CA PRO A 172 6.66 -5.43 -17.37
C PRO A 172 5.56 -6.46 -17.66
N ALA A 173 5.44 -6.88 -18.92
CA ALA A 173 4.46 -7.89 -19.34
C ALA A 173 4.57 -9.22 -18.58
N SER A 174 5.72 -9.51 -17.97
CA SER A 174 5.91 -10.67 -17.09
C SER A 174 5.05 -10.65 -15.84
N MET A 175 4.52 -9.49 -15.45
CA MET A 175 3.73 -9.32 -14.22
C MET A 175 2.24 -9.60 -14.45
N THR A 176 1.71 -9.17 -15.59
CA THR A 176 0.28 -9.26 -15.94
C THR A 176 -0.02 -10.25 -17.07
N GLY A 177 1.02 -10.77 -17.74
CA GLY A 177 0.92 -11.64 -18.91
C GLY A 177 0.74 -10.90 -20.24
N VAL A 178 0.54 -9.58 -20.20
CA VAL A 178 0.37 -8.72 -21.39
C VAL A 178 1.09 -7.39 -21.23
N PRO A 179 1.60 -6.76 -22.31
CA PRO A 179 2.12 -5.40 -22.22
C PRO A 179 1.04 -4.40 -21.77
N PRO A 180 1.41 -3.34 -21.05
CA PRO A 180 0.45 -2.32 -20.64
C PRO A 180 -0.19 -1.64 -21.85
N GLY A 181 -1.48 -1.32 -21.71
CA GLY A 181 -2.17 -0.41 -22.61
C GLY A 181 -1.72 1.04 -22.44
N PRO A 182 -2.35 2.00 -23.14
CA PRO A 182 -2.14 3.42 -22.90
C PRO A 182 -2.42 3.79 -21.44
N ARG A 183 -1.65 4.74 -20.88
CA ARG A 183 -2.01 5.39 -19.61
C ARG A 183 -3.33 6.16 -19.77
N GLU A 184 -4.22 6.00 -18.80
CA GLU A 184 -5.53 6.65 -18.70
C GLU A 184 -5.55 7.70 -17.57
N TYR A 185 -4.97 7.37 -16.41
CA TYR A 185 -5.03 8.20 -15.20
C TYR A 185 -3.77 9.07 -15.09
N LYS A 186 -3.90 10.38 -15.29
CA LYS A 186 -2.76 11.27 -15.55
C LYS A 186 -2.69 12.51 -14.69
N ASP A 187 -3.79 12.85 -14.05
CA ASP A 187 -3.94 14.12 -13.36
C ASP A 187 -4.67 13.91 -12.03
N CYS A 188 -4.10 14.50 -10.99
CA CYS A 188 -4.65 14.51 -9.65
C CYS A 188 -5.95 15.33 -9.54
N GLY A 189 -6.18 16.27 -10.47
CA GLY A 189 -7.25 17.25 -10.41
C GLY A 189 -7.01 18.35 -9.38
N THR A 190 -7.59 19.51 -9.65
CA THR A 190 -7.57 20.72 -8.83
C THR A 190 -9.00 21.25 -8.66
N LEU A 191 -9.17 22.35 -7.93
CA LEU A 191 -10.48 23.02 -7.83
C LEU A 191 -10.96 23.63 -9.16
N THR A 192 -10.07 23.84 -10.14
CA THR A 192 -10.39 24.54 -11.40
C THR A 192 -10.28 23.66 -12.64
N GLU A 193 -9.53 22.57 -12.55
CA GLU A 193 -9.33 21.59 -13.62
C GLU A 193 -9.53 20.21 -13.00
N ASP A 194 -10.54 19.48 -13.47
CA ASP A 194 -10.83 18.17 -12.90
C ASP A 194 -9.77 17.14 -13.31
N GLY A 195 -9.62 16.11 -12.47
CA GLY A 195 -8.73 14.98 -12.72
C GLY A 195 -9.48 13.72 -13.11
N ASN A 196 -8.74 12.62 -13.20
CA ASN A 196 -9.29 11.28 -13.25
C ASN A 196 -8.23 10.38 -12.61
N GLN A 197 -8.50 9.94 -11.37
CA GLN A 197 -7.55 9.14 -10.60
C GLN A 197 -7.88 7.65 -10.67
N GLY A 198 -6.83 6.85 -10.65
CA GLY A 198 -6.88 5.41 -10.86
C GLY A 198 -5.52 4.84 -11.25
N ILE A 199 -5.45 3.52 -11.44
CA ILE A 199 -4.26 2.83 -11.95
C ILE A 199 -4.72 1.79 -12.96
N SER A 200 -4.35 1.97 -14.22
CA SER A 200 -4.72 1.07 -15.30
C SER A 200 -4.10 -0.32 -15.12
N HIS A 201 -4.77 -1.33 -15.68
CA HIS A 201 -4.21 -2.68 -15.76
C HIS A 201 -2.82 -2.65 -16.42
N GLY A 202 -1.83 -3.19 -15.73
CA GLY A 202 -0.45 -3.19 -16.21
C GLY A 202 0.31 -1.89 -15.96
N TRP A 203 -0.24 -0.94 -15.20
CA TRP A 203 0.47 0.25 -14.74
C TRP A 203 0.77 0.19 -13.24
N SER A 204 1.71 1.03 -12.84
CA SER A 204 2.06 1.32 -11.46
C SER A 204 1.96 2.82 -11.20
N ASP A 205 1.74 3.13 -9.93
CA ASP A 205 1.95 4.44 -9.37
C ASP A 205 3.21 4.42 -8.48
N THR A 206 4.19 5.27 -8.81
CA THR A 206 5.52 5.29 -8.19
C THR A 206 5.85 6.63 -7.58
N TYR A 207 5.75 6.69 -6.25
CA TYR A 207 6.20 7.79 -5.44
C TYR A 207 7.69 7.69 -5.15
N ARG A 208 8.51 8.44 -5.91
CA ARG A 208 9.98 8.39 -5.85
C ARG A 208 10.52 9.03 -4.57
N PHE A 209 11.63 8.51 -4.05
CA PHE A 209 12.25 8.94 -2.78
C PHE A 209 12.54 10.44 -2.67
N PHE A 210 12.73 11.13 -3.79
CA PHE A 210 13.03 12.56 -3.84
C PHE A 210 11.79 13.46 -3.77
N LEU A 211 10.58 12.90 -3.89
CA LEU A 211 9.33 13.65 -3.80
C LEU A 211 9.12 14.20 -2.38
N GLY A 212 8.35 15.28 -2.30
CA GLY A 212 7.89 15.86 -1.05
C GLY A 212 7.08 14.88 -0.23
N GLY A 213 7.46 14.69 1.03
CA GLY A 213 6.79 13.79 1.96
C GLY A 213 7.14 12.30 1.82
N GLN A 214 7.96 11.92 0.84
CA GLN A 214 8.50 10.55 0.72
C GLN A 214 9.63 10.28 1.72
N TYR A 215 9.34 10.40 3.01
CA TYR A 215 10.27 10.13 4.08
C TYR A 215 9.62 9.80 5.44
N PHE A 216 10.38 9.12 6.29
CA PHE A 216 10.19 9.14 7.74
C PHE A 216 11.13 10.16 8.38
N VAL A 217 10.64 10.94 9.36
CA VAL A 217 11.48 11.80 10.18
C VAL A 217 12.02 10.97 11.34
N LEU A 218 13.34 10.92 11.48
CA LEU A 218 14.00 10.01 12.44
C LEU A 218 14.43 10.70 13.73
N ASP A 219 14.43 12.03 13.76
CA ASP A 219 14.91 12.81 14.91
C ASP A 219 13.80 13.38 15.82
N GLY A 220 12.55 13.01 15.54
CA GLY A 220 11.36 13.48 16.27
C GLY A 220 10.91 14.90 15.88
N GLY A 221 11.45 15.46 14.79
CA GLY A 221 11.01 16.74 14.24
C GLY A 221 9.55 16.79 13.80
N ASP A 222 8.87 15.66 13.73
CA ASP A 222 7.43 15.48 13.44
C ASP A 222 6.59 15.21 14.71
N GLY A 223 7.19 15.30 15.90
CA GLY A 223 6.53 15.04 17.18
C GLY A 223 6.44 13.57 17.58
N GLN A 224 6.94 12.64 16.76
CA GLN A 224 7.12 11.24 17.16
C GLN A 224 8.41 11.07 18.00
N PRO A 225 8.54 9.98 18.79
CA PRO A 225 9.82 9.69 19.46
C PRO A 225 10.95 9.56 18.43
N PRO A 226 12.18 10.01 18.71
CA PRO A 226 13.32 9.77 17.83
C PRO A 226 13.53 8.27 17.57
N VAL A 227 13.90 7.92 16.34
CA VAL A 227 14.19 6.55 15.91
C VAL A 227 15.65 6.23 16.24
N PRO A 228 15.94 5.27 17.13
CA PRO A 228 17.31 4.88 17.43
C PRO A 228 18.03 4.24 16.22
N PRO A 229 19.37 4.17 16.23
CA PRO A 229 20.11 3.37 15.25
C PRO A 229 19.77 1.88 15.38
N GLY A 230 19.67 1.17 14.26
CA GLY A 230 19.31 -0.25 14.27
C GLY A 230 18.76 -0.75 12.94
N THR A 231 18.23 -1.98 12.97
CA THR A 231 17.55 -2.61 11.85
C THR A 231 16.04 -2.45 12.01
N TYR A 232 15.38 -2.00 10.95
CA TYR A 232 13.95 -1.71 10.93
C TYR A 232 13.28 -2.32 9.70
N ILE A 233 11.96 -2.40 9.73
CA ILE A 233 11.13 -2.78 8.58
C ILE A 233 10.42 -1.53 8.08
N ILE A 234 10.58 -1.19 6.80
CA ILE A 234 9.60 -0.35 6.10
C ILE A 234 8.46 -1.28 5.69
N ARG A 235 7.26 -1.05 6.23
CA ARG A 235 6.02 -1.74 5.85
C ARG A 235 5.11 -0.75 5.14
N ILE A 236 4.71 -1.10 3.93
CA ILE A 236 3.70 -0.38 3.15
C ILE A 236 2.48 -1.28 3.03
N THR A 237 1.31 -0.74 3.34
CA THR A 237 0.02 -1.41 3.09
C THR A 237 -0.75 -0.58 2.09
N ALA A 238 -0.93 -1.07 0.86
CA ALA A 238 -1.73 -0.42 -0.17
C ALA A 238 -3.22 -0.73 0.02
N ASN A 239 -4.12 0.22 -0.28
CA ASN A 239 -5.56 0.14 0.03
C ASN A 239 -5.82 -0.46 1.43
N PRO A 240 -5.24 0.13 2.50
CA PRO A 240 -5.28 -0.44 3.83
C PRO A 240 -6.73 -0.59 4.34
N PRO A 241 -7.01 -1.65 5.12
CA PRO A 241 -8.32 -1.82 5.73
C PRO A 241 -8.55 -0.74 6.79
N TYR A 242 -9.78 -0.25 6.89
CA TYR A 242 -10.19 0.75 7.87
C TYR A 242 -11.52 0.40 8.55
N ILE A 243 -11.72 1.02 9.71
CA ILE A 243 -13.02 1.02 10.40
C ILE A 243 -13.77 2.26 9.89
N PRO A 244 -15.00 2.10 9.35
CA PRO A 244 -15.72 3.21 8.76
C PRO A 244 -16.09 4.27 9.81
N THR A 245 -16.08 5.53 9.40
CA THR A 245 -16.51 6.68 10.19
C THR A 245 -17.61 7.44 9.45
N ALA A 246 -18.20 8.45 10.10
CA ALA A 246 -19.20 9.30 9.43
C ALA A 246 -18.63 10.05 8.21
N SER A 247 -17.35 10.42 8.26
CA SER A 247 -16.63 11.10 7.18
C SER A 247 -15.89 10.14 6.25
N GLU A 248 -15.92 8.83 6.52
CA GLU A 248 -15.30 7.80 5.70
C GLU A 248 -16.18 6.54 5.73
N PRO A 249 -17.27 6.52 4.94
CA PRO A 249 -18.22 5.42 4.94
C PRO A 249 -17.59 4.16 4.34
N CYS A 250 -18.08 2.99 4.77
CA CYS A 250 -17.63 1.72 4.21
C CYS A 250 -17.99 1.62 2.72
N ARG A 251 -16.99 1.55 1.84
CA ARG A 251 -17.20 1.41 0.38
C ARG A 251 -17.23 -0.05 -0.04
N VAL A 252 -16.23 -0.81 0.40
CA VAL A 252 -16.13 -2.24 0.15
C VAL A 252 -15.86 -2.97 1.45
N LEU A 253 -16.80 -3.79 1.89
CA LEU A 253 -16.62 -4.64 3.06
C LEU A 253 -15.81 -5.88 2.66
N ASP A 254 -14.67 -6.11 3.31
CA ASP A 254 -13.97 -7.37 3.24
C ASP A 254 -14.63 -8.37 4.22
N PRO A 255 -15.30 -9.43 3.72
CA PRO A 255 -15.94 -10.41 4.58
C PRO A 255 -14.94 -11.26 5.38
N ALA A 256 -13.66 -11.31 4.98
CA ALA A 256 -12.63 -12.07 5.68
C ALA A 256 -12.18 -11.39 6.98
N THR A 257 -12.07 -10.07 6.98
CA THR A 257 -11.61 -9.29 8.15
C THR A 257 -12.75 -8.54 8.86
N GLY A 258 -13.87 -8.30 8.18
CA GLY A 258 -14.94 -7.42 8.65
C GLY A 258 -14.59 -5.93 8.58
N LEU A 259 -13.46 -5.58 7.95
CA LEU A 259 -13.01 -4.20 7.75
C LEU A 259 -13.38 -3.70 6.34
N CYS A 260 -13.28 -2.39 6.15
CA CYS A 260 -13.63 -1.74 4.88
C CYS A 260 -12.36 -1.38 4.10
N HIS A 261 -12.49 -1.38 2.77
CA HIS A 261 -11.49 -0.90 1.81
C HIS A 261 -12.11 0.18 0.92
N ASN A 262 -11.29 1.01 0.29
CA ASN A 262 -11.78 2.08 -0.56
C ASN A 262 -12.29 1.57 -1.91
N PHE A 263 -11.68 0.51 -2.43
CA PHE A 263 -12.09 -0.15 -3.67
C PHE A 263 -11.90 -1.66 -3.56
N ALA A 264 -12.62 -2.38 -4.42
CA ALA A 264 -12.61 -3.83 -4.47
C ALA A 264 -11.41 -4.34 -5.24
N GLU A 265 -10.78 -5.39 -4.73
CA GLU A 265 -9.64 -6.05 -5.38
C GLU A 265 -9.89 -7.56 -5.48
N ALA A 266 -9.19 -8.20 -6.42
CA ALA A 266 -9.20 -9.66 -6.56
C ALA A 266 -8.61 -10.35 -5.32
N SER A 267 -7.70 -9.67 -4.63
CA SER A 267 -7.07 -10.12 -3.39
C SER A 267 -6.63 -8.92 -2.56
N TYR A 268 -6.91 -8.95 -1.26
CA TYR A 268 -6.29 -8.03 -0.28
C TYR A 268 -5.07 -8.65 0.43
N ALA A 269 -4.79 -9.94 0.19
CA ALA A 269 -3.78 -10.69 0.92
C ALA A 269 -2.33 -10.35 0.53
N ASN A 270 -2.16 -9.62 -0.56
CA ASN A 270 -0.90 -9.22 -1.21
C ASN A 270 -0.69 -7.69 -1.19
N ASN A 271 -1.55 -6.96 -0.47
CA ASN A 271 -1.48 -5.50 -0.35
C ASN A 271 -0.34 -4.99 0.54
N VAL A 272 0.36 -5.90 1.24
CA VAL A 272 1.44 -5.55 2.16
C VAL A 272 2.80 -5.88 1.54
N GLY A 273 3.68 -4.88 1.50
CA GLY A 273 5.09 -5.04 1.15
C GLY A 273 5.99 -4.62 2.31
N GLU A 274 7.04 -5.40 2.57
CA GLU A 274 8.00 -5.16 3.64
C GLU A 274 9.43 -5.25 3.14
N VAL A 275 10.29 -4.31 3.55
CA VAL A 275 11.74 -4.40 3.33
C VAL A 275 12.49 -4.06 4.60
N LEU A 276 13.62 -4.74 4.81
CA LEU A 276 14.55 -4.40 5.89
C LEU A 276 15.43 -3.21 5.50
N VAL A 277 15.60 -2.30 6.44
CA VAL A 277 16.50 -1.14 6.30
C VAL A 277 17.36 -0.99 7.54
N THR A 278 18.50 -0.32 7.38
CA THR A 278 19.41 -0.02 8.48
C THR A 278 19.47 1.48 8.71
N ILE A 279 19.16 1.91 9.93
CA ILE A 279 19.30 3.29 10.38
C ILE A 279 20.67 3.44 11.07
N PRO A 280 21.61 4.21 10.50
CA PRO A 280 22.93 4.43 11.09
C PRO A 280 22.87 5.42 12.27
N GLU A 281 23.85 5.34 13.18
CA GLU A 281 24.07 6.38 14.19
C GLU A 281 24.46 7.73 13.54
N HIS A 282 25.27 7.67 12.47
CA HIS A 282 25.67 8.82 11.68
C HIS A 282 25.60 8.47 10.19
N PRO A 283 24.75 9.13 9.39
CA PRO A 283 24.62 8.85 7.96
C PRO A 283 25.76 9.43 7.11
N GLY A 284 26.57 10.33 7.66
CA GLY A 284 27.62 11.02 6.92
C GLY A 284 27.08 11.94 5.83
N LYS A 285 27.97 12.44 4.97
CA LYS A 285 27.63 13.39 3.91
C LYS A 285 26.81 12.75 2.78
N ASP A 286 27.16 11.52 2.41
CA ASP A 286 26.57 10.83 1.26
C ASP A 286 25.30 10.03 1.63
N GLY A 287 25.00 9.92 2.92
CA GLY A 287 23.93 9.07 3.42
C GLY A 287 24.29 7.58 3.47
N VAL A 288 23.36 6.76 3.95
CA VAL A 288 23.50 5.30 4.05
C VAL A 288 22.29 4.64 3.40
N GLY A 289 22.55 3.62 2.58
CA GLY A 289 21.53 2.85 1.87
C GLY A 289 21.88 2.68 0.38
N PRO A 290 21.05 1.96 -0.39
CA PRO A 290 21.25 1.76 -1.82
C PRO A 290 21.35 3.05 -2.64
N LEU A 291 20.72 4.13 -2.17
CA LEU A 291 20.74 5.45 -2.82
C LEU A 291 21.76 6.42 -2.20
N ALA A 292 22.75 5.93 -1.43
CA ALA A 292 23.84 6.76 -0.95
C ALA A 292 24.58 7.45 -2.12
N GLY A 293 24.93 8.73 -1.93
CA GLY A 293 25.53 9.58 -2.96
C GLY A 293 24.52 10.16 -3.98
N SER A 294 23.23 9.84 -3.86
CA SER A 294 22.21 10.49 -4.68
C SER A 294 22.13 12.01 -4.39
N PRO A 295 21.82 12.86 -5.40
CA PRO A 295 21.78 14.30 -5.22
C PRO A 295 20.78 14.74 -4.13
N HIS A 296 21.11 15.84 -3.45
CA HIS A 296 20.15 16.59 -2.65
C HIS A 296 19.42 17.57 -3.58
N LEU A 297 18.08 17.57 -3.55
CA LEU A 297 17.31 18.57 -4.25
C LEU A 297 17.22 19.83 -3.38
N GLY A 298 17.54 20.98 -3.97
CA GLY A 298 17.35 22.29 -3.33
C GLY A 298 15.91 22.80 -3.40
N HIS A 299 15.01 21.99 -3.98
CA HIS A 299 13.58 22.23 -4.08
C HIS A 299 12.84 20.93 -3.73
N GLU A 300 11.53 21.02 -3.57
CA GLU A 300 10.67 19.87 -3.28
C GLU A 300 9.79 19.59 -4.50
N PRO A 301 10.13 18.59 -5.35
CA PRO A 301 9.20 18.10 -6.34
C PRO A 301 7.99 17.52 -5.62
N ILE A 302 6.81 18.00 -6.00
CA ILE A 302 5.59 17.68 -5.28
C ILE A 302 4.95 16.41 -5.83
N GLU A 303 4.99 16.21 -7.15
CA GLU A 303 4.44 15.05 -7.86
C GLU A 303 5.38 14.60 -9.01
N HIS A 304 4.97 13.57 -9.75
CA HIS A 304 5.77 12.84 -10.76
C HIS A 304 6.24 13.66 -11.97
#